data_AF-A0A7J2KWF2-F1
#
_entry.id   AF-A0A7J2KWF2-F1
#
_cell.length_a   1.000
_cell.length_b   1.000
_cell.length_c   1.000
_cell.angle_alpha   90.00
_cell.angle_beta   90.00
_cell.angle_gamma   90.00
#
_symmetry.space_group_name_H-M   'P 1'
#
loop_
_entity.id
_entity.type
_entity.pdbx_description
1 polymer ?
#
loop_
_entity_poly.entity_id
_entity_poly.type
_entity_poly.pdbx_seq_one_letter_code
_entity_poly.pdbx_strand_id
1 'polypeptide(L)'
;MKQSISSFDIYAEVYELKNIINVRVNKVFQVTKDEMKLVLNVREGGKKDLVIEAGKRIHLTEYPKPAPPKPSMFVMALRKYIGNGVLLSIRQVSFDRIIELVFRGREGEEYILVVELFGNGNVLLLNPSRDILAVMRPKRYSTREVVTKAKYEFPPQRINPFEIEAEEIKDLVNNSKGDLVRTIATNLGLGGVYAEEICLRAGIEKSKKSITLEEGGIIWEKIHELKDSVGKEKPGIIFEGELPVDITPV
;
A
#
# COMPACT_ATOMS: atom_id res chain seq x y z
N MET A 1 3.62 15.09 11.78
CA MET A 1 3.51 14.46 10.45
C MET A 1 3.45 12.95 10.60
N LYS A 2 2.50 12.30 9.92
CA LYS A 2 2.29 10.84 9.90
C LYS A 2 3.62 10.06 9.78
N GLN A 3 3.93 9.22 10.78
CA GLN A 3 5.18 8.46 10.80
C GLN A 3 5.10 7.14 10.02
N SER A 4 3.89 6.64 9.74
CA SER A 4 3.68 5.39 9.01
C SER A 4 2.40 5.43 8.20
N ILE A 5 2.47 4.93 6.97
CA ILE A 5 1.31 4.74 6.10
C ILE A 5 0.43 3.60 6.63
N SER A 6 -0.89 3.79 6.70
CA SER A 6 -1.88 2.78 7.08
C SER A 6 -2.30 1.93 5.87
N SER A 7 -3.02 0.83 6.06
CA SER A 7 -3.59 0.09 4.93
C SER A 7 -4.63 0.90 4.16
N PHE A 8 -5.35 1.80 4.85
CA PHE A 8 -6.30 2.71 4.20
C PHE A 8 -5.59 3.77 3.34
N ASP A 9 -4.46 4.29 3.82
CA ASP A 9 -3.63 5.19 2.99
C ASP A 9 -3.14 4.48 1.72
N ILE A 10 -2.76 3.21 1.82
CA ILE A 10 -2.40 2.40 0.65
C ILE A 10 -3.57 2.19 -0.30
N TYR A 11 -4.77 2.00 0.22
CA TYR A 11 -5.97 1.90 -0.59
C TYR A 11 -6.18 3.17 -1.42
N ALA A 12 -6.05 4.34 -0.81
CA ALA A 12 -6.14 5.63 -1.50
C ALA A 12 -4.99 5.87 -2.49
N GLU A 13 -3.75 5.58 -2.10
CA GLU A 13 -2.59 5.71 -2.98
C GLU A 13 -2.72 4.81 -4.22
N VAL A 14 -3.20 3.57 -4.04
CA VAL A 14 -3.48 2.66 -5.16
C VAL A 14 -4.58 3.21 -6.07
N TYR A 15 -5.61 3.87 -5.51
CA TYR A 15 -6.63 4.54 -6.30
C TYR A 15 -6.02 5.63 -7.20
N GLU A 16 -5.18 6.50 -6.64
CA GLU A 16 -4.52 7.58 -7.38
C GLU A 16 -3.57 7.05 -8.47
N LEU A 17 -2.78 6.03 -8.12
CA LEU A 17 -1.82 5.40 -9.03
C LEU A 17 -2.46 4.65 -10.20
N LYS A 18 -3.79 4.44 -10.22
CA LYS A 18 -4.45 3.90 -11.41
C LYS A 18 -4.24 4.76 -12.66
N ASN A 19 -3.94 6.05 -12.49
CA ASN A 19 -3.65 6.97 -13.59
C ASN A 19 -2.39 6.60 -14.41
N ILE A 20 -1.52 5.73 -13.90
CA ILE A 20 -0.34 5.23 -14.62
C ILE A 20 -0.51 3.83 -15.20
N ILE A 21 -1.71 3.24 -15.12
CA ILE A 21 -2.02 2.01 -15.86
C ILE A 21 -1.90 2.29 -17.37
N ASN A 22 -1.39 1.30 -18.10
CA ASN A 22 -1.02 1.38 -19.52
C ASN A 22 0.13 2.34 -19.84
N VAL A 23 0.88 2.82 -18.84
CA VAL A 23 2.07 3.64 -19.04
C VAL A 23 3.33 2.77 -19.15
N ARG A 24 4.24 3.17 -20.05
CA ARG A 24 5.51 2.48 -20.28
C ARG A 24 6.59 2.92 -19.30
N VAL A 25 7.33 1.96 -18.76
CA VAL A 25 8.54 2.20 -17.93
C VAL A 25 9.71 2.50 -18.85
N ASN A 26 10.19 3.74 -18.87
CA ASN A 26 11.33 4.16 -19.70
C ASN A 26 12.67 3.79 -19.03
N LYS A 27 12.87 4.20 -17.78
CA LYS A 27 14.11 3.97 -17.05
C LYS A 27 13.84 3.51 -15.63
N VAL A 28 14.79 2.76 -15.08
CA VAL A 28 14.75 2.29 -13.69
C VAL A 28 16.04 2.72 -13.00
N PHE A 29 15.90 3.30 -11.81
CA PHE A 29 17.03 3.74 -10.99
C PHE A 29 16.81 3.32 -9.54
N GLN A 30 17.90 3.10 -8.81
CA GLN A 30 17.88 3.04 -7.35
C GLN A 30 18.53 4.32 -6.84
N VAL A 31 17.85 5.01 -5.93
CA VAL A 31 18.31 6.27 -5.37
C VAL A 31 19.17 6.00 -4.13
N THR A 32 18.74 5.10 -3.22
CA THR A 32 19.36 5.00 -1.88
C THR A 32 19.32 3.64 -1.14
N LYS A 33 19.75 2.46 -1.59
CA LYS A 33 19.53 1.16 -0.85
C LYS A 33 18.06 0.74 -0.60
N ASP A 34 17.16 1.68 -0.30
CA ASP A 34 15.77 1.48 0.13
C ASP A 34 14.78 2.24 -0.78
N GLU A 35 15.25 3.31 -1.44
CA GLU A 35 14.46 4.09 -2.40
C GLU A 35 14.89 3.77 -3.83
N MET A 36 13.91 3.56 -4.71
CA MET A 36 14.06 3.41 -6.14
C MET A 36 13.04 4.28 -6.89
N LYS A 37 13.24 4.43 -8.19
CA LYS A 37 12.28 5.12 -9.04
C LYS A 37 12.14 4.48 -10.42
N LEU A 38 10.90 4.44 -10.91
CA LEU A 38 10.56 4.12 -12.29
C LEU A 38 10.23 5.42 -13.01
N VAL A 39 10.97 5.70 -14.09
CA VAL A 39 10.66 6.82 -14.97
C VAL A 39 9.58 6.37 -15.94
N LEU A 40 8.43 7.03 -15.87
CA LEU A 40 7.24 6.73 -16.65
C LEU A 40 7.04 7.82 -17.71
N ASN A 41 6.61 7.41 -18.91
CA ASN A 41 6.25 8.35 -19.98
C ASN A 41 4.73 8.43 -20.10
N VAL A 42 4.11 9.33 -19.33
CA VAL A 42 2.66 9.49 -19.27
C VAL A 42 2.22 10.33 -20.47
N ARG A 43 1.22 9.85 -21.22
CA ARG A 43 0.75 10.52 -22.45
C ARG A 43 0.29 11.96 -22.20
N GLU A 44 -0.39 12.21 -21.08
CA GLU A 44 -0.95 13.51 -20.69
C GLU A 44 -0.28 14.03 -19.41
N GLY A 45 0.91 14.63 -19.55
CA GLY A 45 1.68 15.15 -18.40
C GLY A 45 3.19 14.88 -18.50
N GLY A 46 3.63 14.22 -19.56
CA GLY A 46 5.04 14.01 -19.85
C GLY A 46 5.70 13.01 -18.90
N LYS A 47 6.95 13.29 -18.54
CA LYS A 47 7.75 12.38 -17.73
C LYS A 47 7.37 12.52 -16.25
N LYS A 48 6.87 11.44 -15.65
CA LYS A 48 6.66 11.32 -14.20
C LYS A 48 7.58 10.26 -13.62
N ASP A 49 8.10 10.49 -12.42
CA ASP A 49 8.88 9.49 -11.70
C ASP A 49 7.98 8.86 -10.61
N LEU A 50 7.76 7.55 -10.69
CA LEU A 50 7.15 6.76 -9.61
C LEU A 50 8.25 6.40 -8.62
N VAL A 51 8.22 7.02 -7.45
CA VAL A 51 9.16 6.75 -6.35
C VAL A 51 8.61 5.65 -5.47
N ILE A 52 9.46 4.68 -5.13
CA ILE A 52 9.15 3.58 -4.22
C ILE A 52 10.23 3.55 -3.16
N GLU A 53 9.86 3.78 -1.90
CA GLU A 53 10.72 3.66 -0.73
C GLU A 53 10.21 2.51 0.14
N ALA A 54 10.98 1.42 0.19
CA ALA A 54 10.63 0.21 0.92
C ALA A 54 10.25 0.52 2.37
N GLY A 55 9.12 -0.02 2.82
CA GLY A 55 8.66 0.13 4.20
C GLY A 55 7.98 1.46 4.51
N LYS A 56 7.92 2.41 3.55
CA LYS A 56 7.50 3.78 3.82
C LYS A 56 6.45 4.32 2.87
N ARG A 57 6.74 4.39 1.57
CA ARG A 57 5.88 5.11 0.61
C ARG A 57 6.06 4.66 -0.83
N ILE A 58 5.02 4.88 -1.61
CA ILE A 58 5.02 4.90 -3.06
C ILE A 58 4.27 6.17 -3.48
N HIS A 59 4.72 6.90 -4.50
CA HIS A 59 4.02 8.09 -5.01
C HIS A 59 4.62 8.55 -6.34
N LEU A 60 3.87 9.36 -7.08
CA LEU A 60 4.37 10.07 -8.25
C LEU A 60 5.01 11.41 -7.84
N THR A 61 6.06 11.80 -8.55
CA THR A 61 6.68 13.12 -8.37
C THR A 61 7.21 13.70 -9.69
N GLU A 62 7.18 15.03 -9.77
CA GLU A 62 7.85 15.83 -10.80
C GLU A 62 9.25 16.31 -10.34
N TYR A 63 9.59 16.13 -9.06
CA TYR A 63 10.84 16.60 -8.45
C TYR A 63 11.66 15.43 -7.87
N PRO A 64 12.09 14.47 -8.71
CA PRO A 64 12.77 13.28 -8.23
C PRO A 64 14.22 13.58 -7.81
N LYS A 65 14.69 12.91 -6.77
CA LYS A 65 16.09 12.97 -6.36
C LYS A 65 17.03 12.44 -7.47
N PRO A 66 18.26 12.96 -7.56
CA PRO A 66 19.28 12.40 -8.44
C PRO A 66 19.63 10.97 -8.00
N ALA A 67 19.88 10.09 -8.97
CA ALA A 67 20.28 8.71 -8.70
C ALA A 67 21.79 8.53 -8.96
N PRO A 68 22.48 7.68 -8.17
CA PRO A 68 23.88 7.34 -8.43
C PRO A 68 24.06 6.71 -9.83
N PRO A 69 25.23 6.90 -10.46
CA PRO A 69 25.47 6.44 -11.83
C PRO A 69 25.54 4.91 -11.94
N LYS A 70 25.99 4.21 -10.88
CA LYS A 70 26.17 2.76 -10.89
C LYS A 70 24.87 2.04 -10.48
N PRO A 71 24.25 1.24 -11.37
CA PRO A 71 23.06 0.48 -11.02
C PRO A 71 23.38 -0.69 -10.09
N SER A 72 22.45 -1.03 -9.20
CA SER A 72 22.53 -2.28 -8.42
C SER A 72 22.09 -3.49 -9.23
N MET A 73 22.40 -4.69 -8.75
CA MET A 73 21.92 -5.95 -9.35
C MET A 73 20.40 -6.02 -9.41
N PHE A 74 19.72 -5.51 -8.38
CA PHE A 74 18.26 -5.43 -8.34
C PHE A 74 17.71 -4.54 -9.49
N VAL A 75 18.28 -3.35 -9.68
CA VAL A 75 17.92 -2.46 -10.79
C VAL A 75 18.23 -3.10 -12.15
N MET A 76 19.34 -3.81 -12.29
CA MET A 76 19.68 -4.49 -13.53
C MET A 76 18.64 -5.58 -13.87
N ALA A 77 18.15 -6.32 -12.87
CA ALA A 77 17.07 -7.28 -13.07
C ALA A 77 15.77 -6.58 -13.53
N LEU A 78 15.37 -5.49 -12.87
CA LEU A 78 14.20 -4.71 -13.29
C LEU A 78 14.34 -4.20 -14.73
N ARG A 79 15.51 -3.66 -15.10
CA ARG A 79 15.78 -3.21 -16.48
C ARG A 79 15.69 -4.34 -17.49
N LYS A 80 16.11 -5.56 -17.14
CA LYS A 80 16.02 -6.75 -17.98
C LYS A 80 14.57 -7.16 -18.24
N TYR A 81 13.75 -7.26 -17.18
CA TYR A 81 12.42 -7.87 -17.28
C TYR A 81 11.29 -6.86 -17.53
N ILE A 82 11.29 -5.71 -16.84
CA ILE A 82 10.22 -4.70 -16.94
C ILE A 82 10.66 -3.41 -17.65
N GLY A 83 11.93 -3.28 -18.03
CA GLY A 83 12.43 -2.10 -18.74
C GLY A 83 11.82 -1.99 -20.13
N ASN A 84 11.24 -0.83 -20.46
CA ASN A 84 10.36 -0.61 -21.61
C ASN A 84 9.08 -1.47 -21.60
N GLY A 85 8.75 -2.13 -20.49
CA GLY A 85 7.48 -2.80 -20.29
C GLY A 85 6.34 -1.82 -20.04
N VAL A 86 5.11 -2.33 -20.04
CA VAL A 86 3.88 -1.56 -19.80
C VAL A 86 3.26 -2.00 -18.48
N LEU A 87 2.91 -1.06 -17.61
CA LEU A 87 2.17 -1.35 -16.39
C LEU A 87 0.73 -1.74 -16.75
N LEU A 88 0.31 -2.96 -16.42
CA LEU A 88 -1.02 -3.49 -16.71
C LEU A 88 -2.00 -3.25 -15.57
N SER A 89 -1.55 -3.37 -14.32
CA SER A 89 -2.41 -3.17 -13.16
C SER A 89 -1.60 -2.80 -11.92
N ILE A 90 -2.27 -2.12 -10.99
CA ILE A 90 -1.81 -1.86 -9.63
C ILE A 90 -2.92 -2.31 -8.70
N ARG A 91 -2.58 -3.09 -7.67
CA ARG A 91 -3.54 -3.52 -6.66
C ARG A 91 -2.91 -3.59 -5.27
N GLN A 92 -3.69 -3.25 -4.26
CA GLN A 92 -3.40 -3.60 -2.88
C GLN A 92 -3.68 -5.09 -2.66
N VAL A 93 -2.91 -5.75 -1.80
CA VAL A 93 -3.13 -7.15 -1.43
C VAL A 93 -3.81 -7.24 -0.06
N SER A 94 -5.00 -7.85 -0.02
CA SER A 94 -5.75 -8.23 1.20
C SER A 94 -5.84 -7.12 2.26
N PHE A 95 -6.04 -5.87 1.83
CA PHE A 95 -6.04 -4.69 2.69
C PHE A 95 -4.82 -4.59 3.63
N ASP A 96 -3.66 -5.06 3.18
CA ASP A 96 -2.38 -4.90 3.87
C ASP A 96 -1.56 -3.80 3.18
N ARG A 97 -0.43 -3.45 3.79
CA ARG A 97 0.54 -2.48 3.26
C ARG A 97 1.47 -3.14 2.25
N ILE A 98 0.86 -3.82 1.28
CA ILE A 98 1.51 -4.54 0.18
C ILE A 98 0.82 -4.16 -1.12
N ILE A 99 1.61 -3.72 -2.08
CA ILE A 99 1.13 -3.36 -3.42
C ILE A 99 1.79 -4.27 -4.43
N GLU A 100 0.99 -4.79 -5.36
CA GLU A 100 1.48 -5.45 -6.57
C GLU A 100 1.28 -4.53 -7.78
N LEU A 101 2.36 -4.35 -8.54
CA LEU A 101 2.33 -3.74 -9.87
C LEU A 101 2.62 -4.82 -10.90
N VAL A 102 1.69 -5.09 -11.80
CA VAL A 102 1.86 -6.11 -12.86
C VAL A 102 2.32 -5.43 -14.13
N PHE A 103 3.43 -5.86 -14.69
CA PHE A 103 4.00 -5.33 -15.92
C PHE A 103 3.99 -6.37 -17.02
N ARG A 104 3.66 -5.96 -18.25
CA ARG A 104 3.99 -6.71 -19.46
C ARG A 104 5.42 -6.37 -19.87
N GLY A 105 6.28 -7.37 -19.91
CA GLY A 105 7.64 -7.28 -20.45
C GLY A 105 7.66 -7.03 -21.96
N ARG A 106 8.86 -6.96 -22.54
CA ARG A 106 9.03 -6.71 -23.98
C ARG A 106 8.58 -7.88 -24.86
N GLU A 107 8.81 -9.10 -24.37
CA GLU A 107 8.50 -10.35 -25.08
C GLU A 107 7.05 -10.84 -24.80
N GLY A 108 6.31 -10.10 -23.95
CA GLY A 108 4.89 -10.32 -23.70
C GLY A 108 4.57 -10.99 -22.36
N GLU A 109 5.57 -11.47 -21.63
CA GLU A 109 5.40 -12.10 -20.33
C GLU A 109 4.99 -11.11 -19.25
N GLU A 110 4.29 -11.60 -18.23
CA GLU A 110 3.89 -10.79 -17.07
C GLU A 110 4.87 -10.94 -15.92
N TYR A 111 5.31 -9.80 -15.38
CA TYR A 111 6.17 -9.72 -14.21
C TYR A 111 5.47 -8.92 -13.12
N ILE A 112 5.66 -9.33 -11.87
CA ILE A 112 4.99 -8.70 -10.73
C ILE A 112 6.06 -8.00 -9.88
N LEU A 113 5.93 -6.69 -9.71
CA LEU A 113 6.70 -5.93 -8.72
C LEU A 113 5.88 -5.86 -7.44
N VAL A 114 6.36 -6.51 -6.39
CA VAL A 114 5.77 -6.46 -5.05
C VAL A 114 6.47 -5.38 -4.25
N VAL A 115 5.71 -4.51 -3.62
CA VAL A 115 6.19 -3.44 -2.73
C VAL A 115 5.62 -3.66 -1.33
N GLU A 116 6.49 -3.93 -0.36
CA GLU A 116 6.13 -4.09 1.04
C GLU A 116 6.42 -2.80 1.81
N LEU A 117 5.37 -2.19 2.38
CA LEU A 117 5.37 -0.86 2.99
C LEU A 117 5.17 -0.93 4.52
N PHE A 118 5.66 -2.00 5.15
CA PHE A 118 5.63 -2.20 6.59
C PHE A 118 7.00 -2.57 7.15
N GLY A 119 7.26 -2.20 8.41
CA GLY A 119 8.56 -2.45 9.05
C GLY A 119 9.71 -1.83 8.24
N ASN A 120 10.77 -2.61 7.98
CA ASN A 120 11.84 -2.18 7.08
C ASN A 120 11.43 -2.28 5.59
N GLY A 121 10.37 -3.02 5.28
CA GLY A 121 9.84 -3.26 3.94
C GLY A 121 10.80 -3.92 2.96
N ASN A 122 10.33 -4.10 1.73
CA ASN A 122 11.09 -4.69 0.64
C ASN A 122 10.47 -4.36 -0.72
N VAL A 123 11.24 -4.55 -1.78
CA VAL A 123 10.74 -4.57 -3.15
C VAL A 123 11.24 -5.82 -3.83
N LEU A 124 10.32 -6.58 -4.45
CA LEU A 124 10.61 -7.84 -5.12
C LEU A 124 10.11 -7.81 -6.55
N LEU A 125 10.87 -8.42 -7.45
CA LEU A 125 10.43 -8.73 -8.80
C LEU A 125 10.15 -10.23 -8.90
N LEU A 126 8.97 -10.60 -9.38
CA LEU A 126 8.54 -11.98 -9.57
C LEU A 126 8.33 -12.30 -11.05
N ASN A 127 8.52 -13.57 -11.42
CA ASN A 127 8.13 -14.12 -12.72
C ASN A 127 6.60 -14.43 -12.76
N PRO A 128 6.04 -14.87 -13.91
CA PRO A 128 4.64 -15.27 -14.00
C PRO A 128 4.24 -16.37 -13.00
N SER A 129 5.18 -17.26 -12.68
CA SER A 129 5.01 -18.32 -11.70
C SER A 129 5.15 -17.84 -10.25
N ARG A 130 5.32 -16.53 -9.97
CA ARG A 130 5.56 -15.96 -8.62
C ARG A 130 6.85 -16.41 -7.93
N ASP A 131 7.84 -16.86 -8.68
CA ASP A 131 9.20 -17.06 -8.15
C ASP A 131 9.95 -15.72 -8.16
N ILE A 132 10.73 -15.47 -7.11
CA ILE A 132 11.45 -14.23 -6.91
C ILE A 132 12.64 -14.17 -7.89
N LEU A 133 12.56 -13.31 -8.89
CA LEU A 133 13.64 -13.05 -9.85
C LEU A 133 14.71 -12.12 -9.27
N ALA A 134 14.30 -11.16 -8.44
CA ALA A 134 15.19 -10.24 -7.76
C ALA A 134 14.53 -9.67 -6.52
N VAL A 135 15.33 -9.35 -5.51
CA VAL A 135 14.88 -8.76 -4.25
C VAL A 135 15.80 -7.62 -3.86
N MET A 136 15.24 -6.51 -3.38
CA MET A 136 16.03 -5.35 -2.96
C MET A 136 16.84 -5.66 -1.69
N ARG A 137 16.23 -6.36 -0.71
CA ARG A 137 16.91 -6.83 0.50
C ARG A 137 16.59 -8.31 0.78
N PRO A 138 17.50 -9.26 0.49
CA PRO A 138 17.29 -10.66 0.83
C PRO A 138 17.07 -10.84 2.34
N LYS A 139 16.03 -11.57 2.74
CA LYS A 139 15.73 -11.83 4.16
C LYS A 139 14.99 -13.14 4.35
N ARG A 140 15.39 -13.89 5.38
CA ARG A 140 14.65 -15.05 5.88
C ARG A 140 13.85 -14.60 7.11
N TYR A 141 12.54 -14.73 7.07
CA TYR A 141 11.65 -14.51 8.22
C TYR A 141 11.34 -15.85 8.88
N SER A 142 10.66 -15.82 10.04
CA SER A 142 10.20 -17.06 10.70
C SER A 142 9.14 -17.81 9.90
N THR A 143 8.29 -17.10 9.15
CA THR A 143 7.15 -17.68 8.43
C THR A 143 7.38 -17.85 6.93
N ARG A 144 8.36 -17.16 6.34
CA ARG A 144 8.61 -17.18 4.89
C ARG A 144 10.04 -16.78 4.56
N GLU A 145 10.46 -17.12 3.35
CA GLU A 145 11.74 -16.70 2.80
C GLU A 145 11.56 -15.70 1.64
N VAL A 146 12.33 -14.62 1.68
CA VAL A 146 12.35 -13.56 0.67
C VAL A 146 13.76 -13.47 0.08
N VAL A 147 14.08 -14.44 -0.79
CA VAL A 147 15.35 -14.50 -1.54
C VAL A 147 15.11 -14.90 -3.00
N THR A 148 16.06 -14.61 -3.88
CA THR A 148 15.99 -15.00 -5.29
C THR A 148 15.82 -16.51 -5.46
N LYS A 149 15.00 -16.92 -6.45
CA LYS A 149 14.58 -18.29 -6.79
C LYS A 149 13.59 -18.95 -5.83
N ALA A 150 13.32 -18.37 -4.66
CA ALA A 150 12.25 -18.86 -3.81
C ALA A 150 10.88 -18.46 -4.37
N LYS A 151 9.85 -19.25 -4.06
CA LYS A 151 8.45 -18.87 -4.31
C LYS A 151 8.08 -17.73 -3.38
N TYR A 152 7.43 -16.69 -3.89
CA TYR A 152 6.95 -15.61 -3.04
C TYR A 152 5.68 -16.00 -2.29
N GLU A 153 5.71 -15.82 -0.98
CA GLU A 153 4.57 -16.00 -0.09
C GLU A 153 4.26 -14.67 0.61
N PHE A 154 2.97 -14.35 0.73
CA PHE A 154 2.54 -13.18 1.50
C PHE A 154 2.82 -13.40 3.00
N PRO A 155 3.03 -12.34 3.79
CA PRO A 155 2.89 -12.45 5.23
C PRO A 155 1.46 -12.88 5.59
N PRO A 156 1.22 -13.34 6.83
CA PRO A 156 -0.13 -13.68 7.31
C PRO A 156 -1.12 -12.55 7.03
N GLN A 157 -2.19 -12.86 6.29
CA GLN A 157 -3.19 -11.89 5.87
C GLN A 157 -4.16 -11.57 7.00
N ARG A 158 -4.73 -10.35 6.95
CA ARG A 158 -5.73 -9.87 7.92
C ARG A 158 -7.11 -9.83 7.28
N ILE A 159 -8.13 -9.61 8.11
CA ILE A 159 -9.49 -9.40 7.64
C ILE A 159 -9.55 -8.09 6.84
N ASN A 160 -10.17 -8.13 5.67
CA ASN A 160 -10.41 -6.94 4.87
C ASN A 160 -11.65 -6.19 5.42
N PRO A 161 -11.51 -4.95 5.92
CA PRO A 161 -12.64 -4.17 6.43
C PRO A 161 -13.71 -3.88 5.39
N PHE A 162 -13.40 -3.99 4.10
CA PHE A 162 -14.36 -3.73 3.03
C PHE A 162 -15.12 -4.98 2.59
N GLU A 163 -14.86 -6.12 3.21
CA GLU A 163 -15.49 -7.43 2.94
C GLU A 163 -16.06 -8.06 4.22
N ILE A 164 -15.96 -7.38 5.36
CA ILE A 164 -16.49 -7.85 6.65
C ILE A 164 -17.95 -7.43 6.81
N GLU A 165 -18.77 -8.27 7.43
CA GLU A 165 -20.18 -8.00 7.73
C GLU A 165 -20.40 -7.47 9.16
N ALA A 166 -21.56 -6.86 9.41
CA ALA A 166 -21.90 -6.25 10.70
C ALA A 166 -21.82 -7.23 11.89
N GLU A 167 -22.29 -8.46 11.73
CA GLU A 167 -22.21 -9.50 12.76
C GLU A 167 -20.76 -9.87 13.06
N GLU A 168 -19.92 -9.97 12.02
CA GLU A 168 -18.49 -10.27 12.16
C GLU A 168 -17.73 -9.13 12.86
N ILE A 169 -18.10 -7.87 12.61
CA ILE A 169 -17.55 -6.72 13.36
C ILE A 169 -17.91 -6.83 14.84
N LYS A 170 -19.18 -7.11 15.16
CA LYS A 170 -19.65 -7.28 16.53
C LYS A 170 -18.94 -8.45 17.22
N ASP A 171 -18.80 -9.58 16.56
CA ASP A 171 -18.09 -10.73 17.12
C ASP A 171 -16.60 -10.46 17.28
N LEU A 172 -15.98 -9.77 16.32
CA LEU A 172 -14.57 -9.39 16.40
C LEU A 172 -14.30 -8.49 17.60
N VAL A 173 -15.14 -7.48 17.84
CA VAL A 173 -15.02 -6.56 18.98
C VAL A 173 -15.26 -7.30 20.30
N ASN A 174 -16.34 -8.07 20.39
CA ASN A 174 -16.73 -8.74 21.63
C ASN A 174 -15.75 -9.84 22.06
N ASN A 175 -15.03 -10.44 21.11
CA ASN A 175 -14.00 -11.45 21.37
C ASN A 175 -12.57 -10.88 21.45
N SER A 176 -12.41 -9.57 21.23
CA SER A 176 -11.10 -8.91 21.29
C SER A 176 -10.67 -8.63 22.73
N LYS A 177 -9.37 -8.65 22.98
CA LYS A 177 -8.78 -8.17 24.25
C LYS A 177 -8.79 -6.63 24.34
N GLY A 178 -8.82 -5.96 23.18
CA GLY A 178 -8.79 -4.50 23.04
C GLY A 178 -10.10 -3.83 23.45
N ASP A 179 -10.15 -2.52 23.29
CA ASP A 179 -11.41 -1.77 23.15
C ASP A 179 -11.80 -1.69 21.66
N LEU A 180 -12.94 -1.07 21.36
CA LEU A 180 -13.47 -0.91 20.02
C LEU A 180 -12.42 -0.28 19.07
N VAL A 181 -11.84 0.86 19.45
CA VAL A 181 -10.89 1.56 18.59
C VAL A 181 -9.62 0.76 18.33
N ARG A 182 -9.05 0.10 19.34
CA ARG A 182 -7.84 -0.74 19.15
C ARG A 182 -8.12 -1.94 18.27
N THR A 183 -9.32 -2.50 18.40
CA THR A 183 -9.76 -3.65 17.60
C THR A 183 -9.92 -3.25 16.14
N ILE A 184 -10.64 -2.16 15.85
CA ILE A 184 -10.76 -1.61 14.48
C ILE A 184 -9.38 -1.24 13.92
N ALA A 185 -8.54 -0.54 14.69
CA ALA A 185 -7.23 -0.09 14.24
C ALA A 185 -6.30 -1.27 13.86
N THR A 186 -6.30 -2.33 14.67
CA THR A 186 -5.30 -3.41 14.56
C THR A 186 -5.81 -4.59 13.74
N ASN A 187 -7.01 -5.09 14.07
CA ASN A 187 -7.56 -6.30 13.46
C ASN A 187 -8.08 -6.03 12.05
N LEU A 188 -8.66 -4.85 11.81
CA LEU A 188 -9.12 -4.43 10.48
C LEU A 188 -8.08 -3.60 9.71
N GLY A 189 -6.90 -3.35 10.27
CA GLY A 189 -5.80 -2.70 9.57
C GLY A 189 -6.01 -1.21 9.23
N LEU A 190 -7.08 -0.60 9.73
CA LEU A 190 -7.43 0.79 9.46
C LEU A 190 -6.46 1.78 10.14
N GLY A 191 -5.74 1.36 11.18
CA GLY A 191 -4.87 2.24 11.96
C GLY A 191 -5.65 3.18 12.89
N GLY A 192 -4.93 3.80 13.83
CA GLY A 192 -5.55 4.54 14.95
C GLY A 192 -6.41 5.72 14.51
N VAL A 193 -5.91 6.54 13.59
CA VAL A 193 -6.61 7.76 13.12
C VAL A 193 -7.97 7.41 12.51
N TYR A 194 -8.00 6.48 11.55
CA TYR A 194 -9.26 6.09 10.89
C TYR A 194 -10.19 5.31 11.82
N ALA A 195 -9.65 4.52 12.76
CA ALA A 195 -10.47 3.85 13.76
C ALA A 195 -11.15 4.86 14.71
N GLU A 196 -10.45 5.92 15.12
CA GLU A 196 -11.05 7.00 15.92
C GLU A 196 -12.12 7.76 15.14
N GLU A 197 -11.85 8.07 13.87
CA GLU A 197 -12.81 8.74 12.99
C GLU A 197 -14.09 7.90 12.81
N ILE A 198 -13.96 6.59 12.61
CA ILE A 198 -15.12 5.68 12.50
C ILE A 198 -15.95 5.69 13.80
N CYS A 199 -15.30 5.59 14.97
CA CYS A 199 -16.01 5.64 16.25
C CYS A 199 -16.75 6.97 16.44
N LEU A 200 -16.10 8.08 16.07
CA LEU A 200 -16.66 9.42 16.15
C LEU A 200 -17.88 9.58 15.24
N ARG A 201 -17.78 9.20 13.96
CA ARG A 201 -18.90 9.25 13.00
C ARG A 201 -20.05 8.32 13.37
N ALA A 202 -19.74 7.18 13.99
CA ALA A 202 -20.74 6.24 14.46
C ALA A 202 -21.45 6.72 15.74
N GLY A 203 -20.90 7.69 16.47
CA GLY A 203 -21.40 8.10 17.77
C GLY A 203 -21.22 7.04 18.86
N ILE A 204 -20.25 6.13 18.69
CA ILE A 204 -20.00 5.01 19.61
C ILE A 204 -18.72 5.29 20.41
N GLU A 205 -18.78 5.10 21.73
CA GLU A 205 -17.65 5.33 22.62
C GLU A 205 -16.47 4.41 22.27
N LYS A 206 -15.32 5.02 21.91
CA LYS A 206 -14.12 4.30 21.45
C LYS A 206 -13.54 3.28 22.45
N SER A 207 -13.78 3.48 23.75
CA SER A 207 -13.35 2.62 24.86
C SER A 207 -14.23 1.39 25.08
N LYS A 208 -15.35 1.24 24.35
CA LYS A 208 -16.26 0.10 24.54
C LYS A 208 -15.54 -1.24 24.37
N LYS A 209 -15.87 -2.16 25.26
CA LYS A 209 -15.37 -3.56 25.27
C LYS A 209 -16.28 -4.52 24.51
N SER A 210 -17.54 -4.13 24.33
CA SER A 210 -18.52 -4.89 23.58
C SER A 210 -19.49 -3.95 22.88
N ILE A 211 -20.05 -4.42 21.76
CA ILE A 211 -21.03 -3.71 20.95
C ILE A 211 -22.22 -4.62 20.62
N THR A 212 -23.37 -4.01 20.34
CA THR A 212 -24.56 -4.70 19.82
C THR A 212 -24.44 -4.96 18.32
N LEU A 213 -25.34 -5.78 17.76
CA LEU A 213 -25.42 -5.98 16.31
C LEU A 213 -25.78 -4.67 15.57
N GLU A 214 -26.67 -3.86 16.16
CA GLU A 214 -27.04 -2.55 15.62
C GLU A 214 -25.81 -1.62 15.53
N GLU A 215 -25.02 -1.56 16.60
CA GLU A 215 -23.75 -0.82 16.61
C GLU A 215 -22.74 -1.36 15.58
N GLY A 216 -22.68 -2.68 15.42
CA GLY A 216 -21.89 -3.32 14.35
C GLY A 216 -22.33 -2.87 12.95
N GLY A 217 -23.63 -2.71 12.72
CA GLY A 217 -24.19 -2.19 11.47
C GLY A 217 -23.82 -0.73 11.21
N ILE A 218 -23.87 0.13 12.23
CA ILE A 218 -23.45 1.54 12.11
C ILE A 218 -21.95 1.62 11.79
N ILE A 219 -21.11 0.84 12.46
CA ILE A 219 -19.66 0.80 12.20
C ILE A 219 -19.39 0.34 10.76
N TRP A 220 -20.10 -0.71 10.30
CA TRP A 220 -20.00 -1.21 8.93
C TRP A 220 -20.30 -0.11 7.91
N GLU A 221 -21.37 0.66 8.14
CA GLU A 221 -21.75 1.79 7.29
C GLU A 221 -20.63 2.83 7.24
N LYS A 222 -20.06 3.23 8.39
CA LYS A 222 -19.00 4.24 8.44
C LYS A 222 -17.68 3.77 7.82
N ILE A 223 -17.37 2.49 7.87
CA ILE A 223 -16.24 1.91 7.12
C ILE A 223 -16.47 2.04 5.60
N HIS A 224 -17.70 1.79 5.13
CA HIS A 224 -18.04 1.88 3.72
C HIS A 224 -18.14 3.32 3.21
N GLU A 225 -18.64 4.25 4.03
CA GLU A 225 -18.57 5.68 3.73
C GLU A 225 -17.11 6.14 3.57
N LEU A 226 -16.22 5.70 4.46
CA LEU A 226 -14.80 6.02 4.37
C LEU A 226 -14.17 5.42 3.11
N LYS A 227 -14.48 4.17 2.76
CA LYS A 227 -14.06 3.56 1.48
C LYS A 227 -14.52 4.39 0.27
N ASP A 228 -15.78 4.81 0.28
CA ASP A 228 -16.42 5.51 -0.84
C ASP A 228 -16.00 6.98 -0.95
N SER A 229 -15.38 7.55 0.08
CA SER A 229 -14.81 8.91 0.06
C SER A 229 -13.54 9.00 -0.79
N VAL A 230 -12.80 7.90 -0.94
CA VAL A 230 -11.56 7.84 -1.72
C VAL A 230 -11.85 8.18 -3.19
N GLY A 231 -11.18 9.23 -3.68
CA GLY A 231 -11.37 9.74 -5.04
C GLY A 231 -12.54 10.70 -5.24
N LYS A 232 -13.40 10.86 -4.22
CA LYS A 232 -14.42 11.93 -4.19
C LYS A 232 -13.93 13.14 -3.40
N GLU A 233 -13.30 12.89 -2.26
CA GLU A 233 -12.66 13.90 -1.43
C GLU A 233 -11.24 14.18 -1.94
N LYS A 234 -10.75 15.40 -1.69
CA LYS A 234 -9.42 15.82 -2.15
C LYS A 234 -8.42 15.56 -1.02
N PRO A 235 -7.27 14.92 -1.30
CA PRO A 235 -6.19 14.78 -0.32
C PRO A 235 -5.80 16.14 0.28
N GLY A 236 -5.61 16.16 1.59
CA GLY A 236 -5.41 17.37 2.36
C GLY A 236 -4.20 17.29 3.28
N ILE A 237 -3.59 18.45 3.53
CA ILE A 237 -2.60 18.65 4.61
C ILE A 237 -3.34 19.32 5.75
N ILE A 238 -3.24 18.75 6.95
CA ILE A 238 -3.85 19.27 8.16
C ILE A 238 -2.84 20.20 8.84
N PHE A 239 -3.30 21.41 9.16
CA PHE A 239 -2.50 22.45 9.79
C PHE A 239 -2.99 22.76 11.20
N GLU A 240 -2.05 22.97 12.12
CA GLU A 240 -2.29 23.63 13.40
C GLU A 240 -1.63 25.02 13.34
N GLY A 241 -2.45 26.05 13.11
CA GLY A 241 -1.95 27.36 12.70
C GLY A 241 -1.27 27.28 11.32
N GLU A 242 0.01 27.62 11.24
CA GLU A 242 0.82 27.51 10.01
C GLU A 242 1.63 26.20 9.94
N LEU A 243 1.63 25.38 11.00
CA LEU A 243 2.45 24.17 11.06
C LEU A 243 1.68 22.98 10.46
N PRO A 244 2.20 22.31 9.42
CA PRO A 244 1.60 21.08 8.91
C PRO A 244 1.80 19.95 9.92
N VAL A 245 0.71 19.46 10.49
CA VAL A 245 0.73 18.42 11.55
C VAL A 245 0.40 17.03 11.01
N ASP A 246 -0.44 16.91 9.99
CA ASP A 246 -0.82 15.62 9.41
C ASP A 246 -1.23 15.71 7.93
N ILE A 247 -1.47 14.54 7.31
CA ILE A 247 -2.01 14.40 5.96
C ILE A 247 -3.12 13.35 5.93
N THR A 248 -4.12 13.59 5.09
CA THR A 248 -5.23 12.66 4.87
C THR A 248 -5.49 12.50 3.36
N PRO A 249 -5.75 11.26 2.88
CA PRO A 249 -6.16 11.04 1.50
C PRO A 249 -7.62 11.43 1.22
N VAL A 250 -8.40 11.67 2.28
CA VAL A 250 -9.83 12.03 2.27
C VAL A 250 -10.08 13.17 3.24
#